data_AF-A0AAD8Y2L0-F1
#
_entry.id   AF-A0AAD8Y2L0-F1
#
_cell.length_a   1.000
_cell.length_b   1.000
_cell.length_c   1.000
_cell.angle_alpha   90.00
_cell.angle_beta   90.00
_cell.angle_gamma   90.00
#
_symmetry.space_group_name_H-M   'P 1'
#
loop_
_entity.id
_entity.type
_entity.pdbx_description
1 polymer ?
#
loop_
_entity_poly.entity_id
_entity_poly.type
_entity_poly.pdbx_seq_one_letter_code
_entity_poly.pdbx_strand_id
1 'polypeptide(L)'
;MMAADGWYIYTGREAVPDYVTRVRIHESVSVIRARAFCRHPNIKVVECHDRVKTVGGWAFFICPSLRRVIMPGVEVVKRYAFASCKALADVECDKLEIIEESAFSNSSLGS
;
A
#
# COMPACT_ATOMS: atom_id res chain seq x y z
N MET A 1 -4.51 17.13 -0.47
CA MET A 1 -5.37 17.77 -1.49
C MET A 1 -6.08 16.65 -2.24
N MET A 2 -7.42 16.67 -2.33
CA MET A 2 -8.17 15.65 -3.08
C MET A 2 -8.02 15.94 -4.57
N ALA A 3 -7.68 14.93 -5.37
CA ALA A 3 -7.77 15.04 -6.82
C ALA A 3 -9.25 15.05 -7.24
N ALA A 4 -9.57 15.68 -8.37
CA ALA A 4 -10.94 15.87 -8.87
C ALA A 4 -11.72 14.56 -9.14
N ASP A 5 -11.04 13.42 -9.08
CA ASP A 5 -11.53 12.07 -9.33
C ASP A 5 -11.67 11.22 -8.04
N GLY A 6 -11.65 11.84 -6.86
CA GLY A 6 -11.91 11.19 -5.58
C GLY A 6 -10.72 10.42 -5.00
N TRP A 7 -9.51 10.69 -5.49
CA TRP A 7 -8.27 10.14 -4.96
C TRP A 7 -7.62 11.07 -3.94
N TYR A 8 -7.10 10.47 -2.88
CA TYR A 8 -6.17 11.15 -1.98
C TYR A 8 -4.75 11.03 -2.54
N ILE A 9 -4.07 12.16 -2.70
CA ILE A 9 -2.66 12.18 -3.11
C ILE A 9 -1.78 12.13 -1.86
N TYR A 10 -1.06 11.02 -1.66
CA TYR A 10 -0.17 10.82 -0.53
C TYR A 10 1.26 11.27 -0.85
N THR A 11 1.79 12.21 -0.07
CA THR A 11 3.12 12.81 -0.31
C THR A 11 4.23 12.26 0.59
N GLY A 12 3.92 11.28 1.45
CA GLY A 12 4.91 10.64 2.32
C GLY A 12 5.10 11.29 3.70
N ARG A 13 4.39 12.37 4.02
CA ARG A 13 4.65 13.20 5.22
C ARG A 13 3.49 13.22 6.21
N GLU A 14 2.26 13.19 5.70
CA GLU A 14 1.04 13.29 6.49
C GLU A 14 0.33 11.93 6.69
N ALA A 15 -0.36 11.80 7.82
CA ALA A 15 -1.31 10.73 8.02
C ALA A 15 -2.49 10.87 7.04
N VAL A 16 -2.96 9.74 6.52
CA VAL A 16 -4.13 9.73 5.64
C VAL A 16 -5.40 9.72 6.48
N PRO A 17 -6.36 10.63 6.22
CA PRO A 17 -7.61 10.67 6.97
C PRO A 17 -8.45 9.39 6.80
N ASP A 18 -9.11 8.95 7.87
CA ASP A 18 -9.85 7.67 7.88
C ASP A 18 -10.99 7.59 6.86
N TYR A 19 -11.54 8.70 6.37
CA TYR A 19 -12.58 8.68 5.33
C TYR A 19 -12.05 8.37 3.93
N VAL A 20 -10.72 8.34 3.74
CA VAL A 20 -10.10 8.06 2.44
C VAL A 20 -10.27 6.59 2.08
N THR A 21 -10.70 6.36 0.84
CA THR A 21 -10.93 5.01 0.30
C THR A 21 -9.98 4.67 -0.86
N ARG A 22 -9.35 5.66 -1.48
CA ARG A 22 -8.46 5.48 -2.64
C ARG A 22 -7.25 6.39 -2.51
N VAL A 23 -6.06 5.83 -2.65
CA VAL A 23 -4.79 6.56 -2.49
C VAL A 23 -3.94 6.44 -3.74
N ARG A 24 -3.48 7.58 -4.27
CA ARG A 24 -2.40 7.65 -5.25
C ARG A 24 -1.14 8.17 -4.56
N ILE A 25 -0.04 7.51 -4.82
CA ILE A 25 1.27 7.94 -4.33
C ILE A 25 1.77 9.08 -5.23
N HIS A 26 2.14 10.21 -4.62
CA HIS A 26 2.69 11.36 -5.36
C HIS A 26 4.07 11.02 -5.93
N GLU A 27 4.41 11.55 -7.12
CA GLU A 27 5.65 11.26 -7.86
C GLU A 27 6.96 11.52 -7.10
N SER A 28 6.91 12.36 -6.06
CA SER A 28 8.05 12.66 -5.19
C SER A 28 8.37 11.54 -4.19
N VAL A 29 7.53 10.52 -4.08
CA VAL A 29 7.67 9.44 -3.11
C VAL A 29 8.40 8.27 -3.77
N SER A 30 9.61 7.97 -3.31
CA SER A 30 10.37 6.77 -3.73
C SER A 30 10.21 5.58 -2.78
N VAL A 31 9.72 5.82 -1.56
CA VAL A 31 9.55 4.81 -0.51
C VAL A 31 8.24 5.06 0.24
N ILE A 32 7.38 4.05 0.33
CA ILE A 32 6.29 4.05 1.30
C ILE A 32 6.89 3.70 2.65
N ARG A 33 6.95 4.67 3.56
CA ARG A 33 7.60 4.50 4.87
C ARG A 33 6.91 3.44 5.73
N ALA A 34 7.67 2.91 6.69
CA ALA A 34 7.15 1.98 7.67
C ALA A 34 5.91 2.57 8.36
N ARG A 35 4.87 1.74 8.50
CA ARG A 35 3.58 2.09 9.13
C ARG A 35 2.78 3.25 8.49
N ALA A 36 3.11 3.70 7.27
CA ALA A 36 2.46 4.83 6.62
C ALA A 36 0.92 4.78 6.59
N PHE A 37 0.35 3.59 6.43
CA PHE A 37 -1.09 3.31 6.38
C PHE A 37 -1.49 2.24 7.40
N CYS A 38 -0.67 2.01 8.44
CA CYS A 38 -0.92 0.97 9.44
C CYS A 38 -2.29 1.18 10.10
N ARG A 39 -3.10 0.12 10.13
CA ARG A 39 -4.45 0.09 10.69
C ARG A 39 -5.45 1.04 10.01
N HIS A 40 -5.18 1.48 8.78
CA HIS A 40 -6.11 2.38 8.09
C HIS A 40 -7.43 1.64 7.80
N PRO A 41 -8.58 2.15 8.28
CA PRO A 41 -9.83 1.38 8.29
C PRO A 41 -10.47 1.23 6.89
N ASN A 42 -10.34 2.26 6.04
CA ASN A 42 -11.19 2.39 4.85
C ASN A 42 -10.49 2.42 3.49
N ILE A 43 -9.15 2.43 3.41
CA ILE A 43 -8.46 2.38 2.09
C ILE A 43 -8.80 1.06 1.43
N LYS A 44 -9.27 1.14 0.18
CA LYS A 44 -9.64 0.00 -0.67
C LYS A 44 -8.65 -0.22 -1.80
N VAL A 45 -8.10 0.88 -2.34
CA VAL A 45 -7.19 0.85 -3.50
C VAL A 45 -6.01 1.77 -3.27
N VAL A 46 -4.82 1.28 -3.59
CA VAL A 46 -3.57 2.05 -3.60
C VAL A 46 -2.92 1.95 -4.97
N GLU A 47 -2.61 3.10 -5.59
CA GLU A 47 -1.92 3.21 -6.88
C GLU A 47 -0.55 3.87 -6.69
N CYS A 48 0.51 3.12 -6.98
CA CYS A 48 1.88 3.62 -7.02
C CYS A 48 2.34 3.86 -8.46
N HIS A 49 3.26 4.80 -8.64
CA HIS A 49 4.02 4.97 -9.88
C HIS A 49 5.33 4.18 -9.84
N ASP A 50 6.00 4.05 -11.00
CA ASP A 50 7.18 3.21 -11.23
C ASP A 50 8.44 3.59 -10.42
N ARG A 51 8.42 4.72 -9.72
CA ARG A 51 9.57 5.20 -8.93
C ARG A 51 9.48 4.82 -7.44
N VAL A 52 8.35 4.27 -6.99
CA VAL A 52 8.27 3.69 -5.63
C VAL A 52 9.02 2.36 -5.65
N LYS A 53 10.14 2.26 -4.93
CA LYS A 53 11.01 1.08 -4.91
C LYS A 53 10.79 0.16 -3.73
N THR A 54 10.35 0.72 -2.61
CA THR A 54 10.22 -0.04 -1.37
C THR A 54 8.91 0.27 -0.66
N VAL A 55 8.24 -0.79 -0.21
CA VAL A 55 7.17 -0.73 0.78
C VAL A 55 7.75 -1.12 2.13
N GLY A 56 7.76 -0.17 3.06
CA GLY A 56 8.34 -0.33 4.39
C GLY A 56 7.59 -1.33 5.27
N GLY A 57 8.26 -1.75 6.35
CA GLY A 57 7.69 -2.74 7.27
C GLY A 57 6.39 -2.23 7.89
N TRP A 58 5.40 -3.11 8.01
CA TRP A 58 4.05 -2.79 8.50
C TRP A 58 3.34 -1.63 7.77
N ALA A 59 3.77 -1.23 6.56
CA ALA A 59 3.23 -0.06 5.87
C ALA A 59 1.70 -0.05 5.76
N PHE A 60 1.09 -1.20 5.49
CA PHE A 60 -0.36 -1.42 5.39
C PHE A 60 -0.83 -2.47 6.41
N PHE A 61 -0.11 -2.67 7.52
CA PHE A 61 -0.47 -3.70 8.50
C PHE A 61 -1.89 -3.51 9.02
N ILE A 62 -2.73 -4.56 8.98
CA ILE A 62 -4.14 -4.54 9.40
C ILE A 62 -4.94 -3.45 8.65
N CYS A 63 -4.87 -3.40 7.32
CA CYS A 63 -5.82 -2.62 6.51
C CYS A 63 -6.99 -3.52 6.06
N PRO A 64 -8.10 -3.60 6.83
CA PRO A 64 -9.14 -4.61 6.59
C PRO A 64 -9.93 -4.37 5.30
N SER A 65 -9.96 -3.13 4.81
CA SER A 65 -10.68 -2.75 3.59
C SER A 65 -9.83 -2.80 2.33
N LEU A 66 -8.50 -2.96 2.45
CA LEU A 66 -7.58 -2.89 1.32
C LEU A 66 -7.80 -4.11 0.43
N ARG A 67 -8.21 -3.88 -0.81
CA ARG A 67 -8.58 -4.92 -1.79
C ARG A 67 -7.58 -5.06 -2.91
N ARG A 68 -7.04 -3.92 -3.36
CA ARG A 68 -6.15 -3.84 -4.52
C ARG A 68 -4.96 -2.93 -4.28
N VAL A 69 -3.78 -3.38 -4.69
CA VAL A 69 -2.55 -2.58 -4.70
C VAL A 69 -1.89 -2.69 -6.07
N ILE A 70 -1.63 -1.55 -6.70
CA ILE A 70 -0.92 -1.45 -7.98
C ILE A 70 0.46 -0.84 -7.69
N MET A 71 1.52 -1.61 -7.90
CA MET A 71 2.89 -1.23 -7.55
C MET A 71 3.93 -1.70 -8.59
N PRO A 72 3.85 -1.22 -9.84
CA PRO A 72 4.68 -1.70 -10.96
C PRO A 72 6.19 -1.50 -10.75
N GLY A 73 6.58 -0.47 -9.98
CA GLY A 73 7.98 -0.13 -9.73
C GLY A 73 8.62 -0.75 -8.49
N VAL A 74 7.82 -1.40 -7.63
CA VAL A 74 8.29 -1.84 -6.30
C VAL A 74 9.14 -3.09 -6.43
N GLU A 75 10.34 -3.03 -5.87
CA GLU A 75 11.35 -4.09 -5.87
C GLU A 75 11.38 -4.83 -4.52
N VAL A 76 11.08 -4.13 -3.43
CA VAL A 76 11.17 -4.66 -2.06
C VAL A 76 9.90 -4.42 -1.26
N VAL A 77 9.32 -5.50 -0.73
CA VAL A 77 8.23 -5.46 0.25
C VAL A 77 8.75 -5.99 1.58
N LYS A 78 8.79 -5.11 2.58
CA LYS A 78 9.36 -5.42 3.90
C LYS A 78 8.43 -6.20 4.82
N ARG A 79 9.00 -6.66 5.94
CA ARG A 79 8.36 -7.49 6.96
C ARG A 79 6.97 -6.98 7.33
N TYR A 80 5.97 -7.86 7.26
CA TYR A 80 4.56 -7.59 7.58
C TYR A 80 3.92 -6.40 6.84
N ALA A 81 4.48 -5.93 5.72
CA ALA A 81 4.00 -4.74 5.02
C ALA A 81 2.49 -4.76 4.74
N PHE A 82 1.92 -5.91 4.34
CA PHE A 82 0.51 -6.12 4.04
C PHE A 82 -0.12 -7.19 4.95
N ALA A 83 0.50 -7.54 6.07
CA ALA A 83 -0.02 -8.58 6.94
C ALA A 83 -1.38 -8.20 7.53
N SER A 84 -2.28 -9.17 7.61
CA SER A 84 -3.67 -9.02 8.05
C SER A 84 -4.52 -8.03 7.22
N CYS A 85 -4.15 -7.78 5.96
CA CYS A 85 -5.03 -7.15 4.97
C CYS A 85 -6.02 -8.19 4.44
N LYS A 86 -7.03 -8.54 5.25
CA LYS A 86 -7.94 -9.67 4.99
C LYS A 86 -8.81 -9.56 3.73
N ALA A 87 -8.88 -8.38 3.11
CA ALA A 87 -9.62 -8.19 1.86
C ALA A 87 -8.69 -8.09 0.64
N LEU A 88 -7.36 -8.13 0.83
CA LEU A 88 -6.38 -7.93 -0.23
C LEU A 88 -6.35 -9.19 -1.08
N ALA A 89 -6.91 -9.09 -2.29
CA ALA A 89 -7.05 -10.19 -3.23
C ALA A 89 -6.37 -9.91 -4.58
N ASP A 90 -6.01 -8.65 -4.85
CA ASP A 90 -5.41 -8.21 -6.11
C ASP A 90 -4.15 -7.38 -5.84
N VAL A 91 -3.00 -7.88 -6.33
CA VAL A 91 -1.71 -7.19 -6.25
C VAL A 91 -1.04 -7.25 -7.60
N GLU A 92 -0.82 -6.09 -8.20
CA GLU A 92 -0.08 -5.93 -9.46
C GLU A 92 1.33 -5.43 -9.15
N CYS A 93 2.36 -6.24 -9.45
CA CYS A 93 3.75 -5.93 -9.17
C CYS A 93 4.71 -6.54 -10.19
N ASP A 94 5.22 -5.72 -11.11
CA ASP A 94 6.02 -6.20 -12.24
C ASP A 94 7.50 -6.41 -11.92
N LYS A 95 8.02 -5.67 -10.93
CA LYS A 95 9.45 -5.61 -10.59
C LYS A 95 9.79 -6.18 -9.21
N LEU A 96 8.85 -6.90 -8.58
CA LEU A 96 9.03 -7.37 -7.22
C LEU A 96 10.10 -8.47 -7.14
N GLU A 97 11.17 -8.22 -6.38
CA GLU A 97 12.30 -9.15 -6.22
C GLU A 97 12.37 -9.72 -4.81
N ILE A 98 12.14 -8.89 -3.79
CA ILE A 98 12.31 -9.26 -2.39
C ILE A 98 11.00 -9.11 -1.64
N ILE A 99 10.56 -10.23 -1.05
CA ILE A 99 9.42 -10.31 -0.14
C ILE A 99 9.94 -10.80 1.21
N GLU A 100 9.98 -9.91 2.19
CA GLU A 100 10.43 -10.27 3.54
C GLU A 100 9.37 -11.06 4.31
N GLU A 101 9.78 -11.62 5.45
CA GLU A 101 8.97 -12.50 6.31
C GLU A 101 7.54 -11.97 6.53
N SER A 102 6.57 -12.83 6.24
CA SER A 102 5.14 -12.59 6.50
C SER A 102 4.58 -11.32 5.85
N ALA A 103 5.21 -10.78 4.80
CA ALA A 103 4.75 -9.56 4.12
C ALA A 103 3.26 -9.56 3.78
N PHE A 104 2.71 -10.71 3.35
CA PHE A 104 1.29 -10.85 2.95
C PHE A 104 0.52 -11.87 3.82
N SER A 105 0.99 -12.18 5.04
CA SER A 105 0.32 -13.17 5.88
C SER A 105 -1.11 -12.75 6.22
N ASN A 106 -2.06 -13.71 6.24
CA ASN A 106 -3.47 -13.45 6.54
C ASN A 106 -4.12 -12.41 5.58
N SER A 107 -3.73 -12.45 4.31
CA SER A 107 -4.41 -11.78 3.18
C SER A 107 -5.22 -12.81 2.38
N SER A 108 -6.03 -12.35 1.42
CA SER A 108 -6.81 -13.21 0.50
C SER A 108 -6.07 -13.50 -0.82
N LEU A 109 -4.76 -13.28 -0.86
CA LEU A 109 -3.98 -13.61 -2.06
C LEU A 109 -3.86 -15.13 -2.18
N GLY A 110 -4.33 -15.67 -3.32
CA GLY A 110 -4.27 -17.10 -3.62
C GLY A 110 -5.32 -17.97 -2.91
N SER A 111 -6.33 -17.37 -2.29
CA SER A 111 -7.51 -18.07 -1.70
C SER A 111 -8.67 -18.20 -2.66
#